data_AF-A0A3N5R7L4-F1
#
_entry.id   AF-A0A3N5R7L4-F1
#
_cell.length_a   1.000
_cell.length_b   1.000
_cell.length_c   1.000
_cell.angle_alpha   90.00
_cell.angle_beta   90.00
_cell.angle_gamma   90.00
#
_symmetry.space_group_name_H-M   'P 1'
#
loop_
_entity.id
_entity.type
_entity.pdbx_description
1 polymer ?
#
loop_
_entity_poly.entity_id
_entity_poly.type
_entity_poly.pdbx_seq_one_letter_code
_entity_poly.pdbx_strand_id
1 'polypeptide(L)' 'MDENKKKEQYRIGVAVFILLAMMTLGEYLIGAISPAWIAPLVGVAILKAFFIIRDYMHIGRLFEPEGENNE' A
#
# COMPACT_ATOMS: atom_id res chain seq x y z
N MET A 1 1.35 -24.33 11.73
CA MET A 1 1.63 -23.06 11.02
C MET A 1 0.36 -22.64 10.28
N ASP A 2 -0.38 -21.70 10.87
CA ASP A 2 -1.75 -21.33 10.50
C ASP A 2 -1.92 -20.78 9.08
N GLU A 3 -2.55 -21.59 8.24
CA GLU A 3 -2.90 -21.28 6.84
C GLU A 3 -3.82 -20.04 6.72
N ASN A 4 -4.57 -19.74 7.78
CA ASN A 4 -5.46 -18.56 7.85
C ASN A 4 -4.69 -17.23 7.91
N LYS A 5 -3.59 -17.15 8.67
CA LYS A 5 -2.79 -15.91 8.76
C LYS A 5 -2.15 -15.53 7.42
N LYS A 6 -1.68 -16.52 6.66
CA LYS A 6 -1.12 -16.30 5.32
C LYS A 6 -2.15 -15.76 4.34
N LYS A 7 -3.40 -16.26 4.38
CA LYS A 7 -4.50 -15.77 3.53
C LYS A 7 -4.87 -14.32 3.84
N GLU A 8 -4.84 -13.93 5.10
CA GLU A 8 -5.20 -12.56 5.51
C GLU A 8 -4.18 -11.53 5.03
N GLN A 9 -2.89 -11.80 5.21
CA GLN A 9 -1.81 -10.95 4.68
C GLN A 9 -1.87 -10.82 3.16
N TYR A 10 -2.21 -11.92 2.47
CA TYR A 10 -2.38 -11.90 1.01
C TYR A 10 -3.56 -11.00 0.59
N ARG A 11 -4.69 -11.05 1.29
CA ARG A 11 -5.86 -10.20 1.00
C ARG A 11 -5.54 -8.72 1.20
N ILE A 12 -4.79 -8.37 2.24
CA ILE A 12 -4.36 -7.00 2.51
C ILE A 12 -3.44 -6.51 1.39
N GLY A 13 -2.42 -7.30 1.02
CA GLY A 13 -1.51 -6.96 -0.07
C GLY A 13 -2.23 -6.76 -1.41
N VAL A 14 -3.19 -7.62 -1.74
CA VAL A 14 -3.99 -7.50 -2.98
C VAL A 14 -4.89 -6.26 -2.95
N ALA A 15 -5.53 -5.94 -1.83
CA ALA A 15 -6.36 -4.75 -1.70
C ALA A 15 -5.55 -3.46 -1.89
N VAL A 16 -4.36 -3.38 -1.29
CA VAL A 16 -3.45 -2.24 -1.42
C VAL A 16 -2.91 -2.13 -2.84
N PHE A 17 -2.59 -3.26 -3.49
CA PHE A 17 -2.16 -3.28 -4.88
C PHE A 17 -3.23 -2.70 -5.82
N ILE A 18 -4.50 -3.09 -5.63
CA ILE A 18 -5.62 -2.56 -6.41
C ILE A 18 -5.79 -1.04 -6.17
N LEU A 19 -5.70 -0.58 -4.92
CA LEU A 19 -5.77 0.83 -4.57
C LEU A 19 -4.66 1.65 -5.26
N LEU A 20 -3.42 1.17 -5.20
CA LEU A 20 -2.26 1.81 -5.85
C LEU A 20 -2.40 1.82 -7.38
N ALA A 21 -2.92 0.74 -7.96
CA ALA A 21 -3.20 0.66 -9.38
C ALA A 21 -4.23 1.70 -9.82
N MET A 22 -5.32 1.87 -9.05
CA MET A 22 -6.32 2.92 -9.31
C MET A 22 -5.74 4.33 -9.21
N MET A 23 -4.93 4.62 -8.18
CA MET A 23 -4.24 5.93 -8.08
C MET A 23 -3.32 6.20 -9.27
N THR A 24 -2.60 5.19 -9.73
CA THR A 24 -1.73 5.29 -10.90
C THR A 24 -2.52 5.60 -12.18
N LEU A 25 -3.69 4.98 -12.32
CA LEU A 25 -4.57 5.26 -13.45
C LEU A 25 -5.11 6.70 -13.40
N GLY A 26 -5.49 7.17 -12.22
CA GLY A 26 -5.89 8.57 -11.99
C GLY A 26 -4.79 9.57 -12.36
N GLU A 27 -3.55 9.34 -11.90
CA GLU A 27 -2.37 10.14 -12.28
C GLU A 27 -2.16 10.16 -13.79
N TYR A 28 -2.21 8.99 -14.43
CA TYR A 28 -1.99 8.87 -15.87
C TYR A 28 -3.02 9.67 -16.67
N LEU A 29 -4.29 9.60 -16.29
CA LEU A 29 -5.36 10.37 -16.95
C LEU A 29 -5.18 11.88 -16.75
N ILE A 30 -4.79 12.33 -15.55
CA ILE A 30 -4.53 13.75 -15.27
C ILE A 30 -3.31 14.25 -16.07
N GLY A 31 -2.22 13.48 -16.06
CA GLY A 31 -1.00 13.79 -16.80
C GLY A 31 -1.19 13.78 -18.32
N ALA A 32 -2.08 12.92 -18.83
CA ALA A 32 -2.42 12.86 -20.25
C ALA A 32 -3.22 14.08 -20.75
N ILE A 33 -4.02 14.71 -19.88
CA ILE A 33 -4.84 15.88 -20.26
C ILE A 33 -4.03 17.19 -20.20
N SER A 34 -3.21 17.39 -19.17
CA SER A 34 -2.37 18.59 -19.07
C SER A 34 -1.10 18.36 -18.24
N PRO A 35 0.10 18.44 -18.83
CA PRO A 35 1.36 18.28 -18.11
C PRO A 35 1.63 19.40 -17.08
N ALA A 36 0.89 20.51 -17.13
CA ALA A 36 1.06 21.63 -16.20
C ALA A 36 0.45 21.37 -14.80
N TRP A 37 -0.30 20.28 -14.63
CA TRP A 37 -0.98 19.92 -13.38
C TRP A 37 -0.05 19.21 -12.38
N ILE A 38 1.14 19.77 -12.18
CA ILE A 38 2.16 19.20 -11.27
C ILE A 38 1.65 19.15 -9.82
N ALA A 39 0.90 20.16 -9.37
CA ALA A 39 0.40 20.22 -7.99
C ALA A 39 -0.49 19.02 -7.58
N PRO A 40 -1.55 18.66 -8.34
CA PRO A 40 -2.34 17.46 -8.03
C PRO A 40 -1.56 16.15 -8.22
N LEU A 41 -0.62 16.06 -9.18
CA LEU A 41 0.24 14.88 -9.33
C LEU A 41 1.12 14.66 -8.10
N VAL A 42 1.71 15.74 -7.55
CA VAL A 42 2.49 15.67 -6.30
C VAL A 42 1.59 15.27 -5.12
N GLY A 43 0.35 15.76 -5.06
CA GLY A 43 -0.62 15.35 -4.04
C GLY A 43 -0.94 13.85 -4.09
N VAL A 44 -1.16 13.31 -5.29
CA VAL A 44 -1.38 11.86 -5.48
C VAL A 44 -0.12 11.09 -5.09
N ALA A 45 1.07 11.54 -5.47
CA ALA A 45 2.33 10.90 -5.10
C ALA A 45 2.53 10.84 -3.56
N ILE A 46 2.19 11.91 -2.83
CA ILE A 46 2.28 11.95 -1.35
C ILE A 46 1.29 10.96 -0.71
N LEU A 47 0.03 10.95 -1.16
CA LEU A 47 -0.94 9.97 -0.70
C LEU A 47 -0.44 8.54 -0.93
N LYS A 48 0.21 8.29 -2.07
CA LYS A 48 0.70 6.98 -2.47
C LYS A 48 1.82 6.53 -1.54
N ALA A 49 2.76 7.43 -1.24
CA ALA A 49 3.83 7.19 -0.29
C ALA A 49 3.27 6.87 1.11
N PHE A 50 2.22 7.57 1.55
CA PHE A 50 1.55 7.27 2.81
C PHE A 50 0.93 5.86 2.85
N PHE A 51 0.19 5.46 1.81
CA PHE A 51 -0.37 4.10 1.72
C PHE A 51 0.72 3.02 1.66
N ILE A 52 1.80 3.25 0.92
CA ILE A 52 2.94 2.31 0.84
C ILE A 52 3.60 2.17 2.22
N ILE A 53 3.83 3.26 2.94
CA ILE A 53 4.45 3.21 4.28
C ILE A 53 3.52 2.53 5.28
N ARG A 54 2.22 2.85 5.27
CA ARG A 54 1.27 2.27 6.23
C ARG A 54 1.02 0.79 5.98
N ASP A 55 0.76 0.42 4.72
CA ASP A 55 0.21 -0.90 4.38
C ASP A 55 1.23 -1.86 3.76
N TYR A 56 2.29 -1.35 3.11
CA TYR A 56 3.33 -2.18 2.49
C TYR A 56 4.53 -2.35 3.43
N MET A 57 4.96 -1.26 4.06
CA MET A 57 6.02 -1.25 5.08
C MET A 57 5.40 -1.56 6.43
N HIS A 58 5.05 -2.84 6.63
CA HIS A 58 4.42 -3.34 7.84
C HIS A 58 5.27 -3.07 9.09
N ILE A 59 5.18 -1.88 9.69
CA ILE A 59 5.47 -1.68 11.12
C ILE A 59 4.67 -2.73 11.91
N GLY A 60 3.45 -3.08 11.46
CA GLY A 60 2.66 -4.18 12.04
C GLY A 60 3.30 -5.58 11.99
N ARG A 61 4.23 -5.87 11.07
CA ARG A 61 4.94 -7.18 10.99
C ARG A 61 6.24 -7.18 11.79
N LEU A 62 6.82 -6.01 12.07
CA LEU A 62 7.94 -5.85 13.02
C LEU A 62 7.49 -5.84 14.49
N PHE A 63 6.20 -5.60 14.74
CA PHE A 63 5.56 -5.66 16.05
C PHE A 63 4.76 -6.96 16.29
N GLU A 64 4.78 -7.93 15.37
CA GLU A 64 4.37 -9.29 15.72
C GLU A 64 5.51 -9.84 16.59
N PRO A 65 5.36 -10.00 17.92
CA PRO A 65 6.38 -10.68 18.69
C PRO A 65 6.57 -12.06 18.07
N GLU A 66 7.79 -12.36 17.63
CA GLU A 66 8.20 -13.74 17.41
C GLU A 66 7.77 -14.51 18.65
N GLY A 67 7.03 -15.60 18.41
CA GLY A 67 6.34 -16.36 19.45
C GLY A 67 7.16 -16.44 20.71
N GLU A 68 6.51 -16.08 21.81
CA GLU A 68 6.88 -16.50 23.15
C GLU A 68 7.10 -18.02 23.09
N ASN A 69 8.37 -18.41 22.97
CA ASN A 69 8.83 -19.76 23.15
C ASN A 69 8.59 -20.09 24.62
N ASN A 70 7.37 -20.52 24.92
CA ASN A 70 7.09 -21.31 26.09
C ASN A 70 7.52 -22.74 25.77
N GLU A 71 8.81 -23.02 26.00
CA GLU A 71 9.36 -24.20 26.68
C GLU A 71 10.88 -24.12 26.77
#